data_AF-A0A1S7UIF8-F1
#
_entry.id   AF-A0A1S7UIF8-F1
#
_cell.length_a   1.000
_cell.length_b   1.000
_cell.length_c   1.000
_cell.angle_alpha   90.00
_cell.angle_beta   90.00
_cell.angle_gamma   90.00
#
_symmetry.space_group_name_H-M   'P 1'
#
loop_
_entity.id
_entity.type
_entity.pdbx_description
1 polymer ?
#
loop_
_entity_poly.entity_id
_entity_poly.type
_entity_poly.pdbx_seq_one_letter_code
_entity_poly.pdbx_strand_id
1 'polypeptide(L)'
;MTDRNRKFESVHKAIGGIGDGESMRVYYDRICNATDDVPGYLEWSMDQPRPKPAPPSSPETILAIFDSLNFRSIDTISRVITRLSSFELLPLASDDNVTYLVVADPAPLYIQYPNGGGSGSPGDDGGAPSAPVNHSYFLRLKTSEGGGEIPPPKFALTLGRLVKRPVSQYGGPEKLLETNYAVVIDACRDGNPVWLIYNRRPLDRTLGEYPDTPIDPATMDLVFPGALHNPDSLSVMPRLKGWFLGRSLIKPSDIGSWINQRGSKVPVAAEIATRAEVSQVLGVAAAYPRGQSS
;
A
#
# COMPACT_ATOMS: atom_id res chain seq x y z
N MET A 1 -19.04 15.74 -20.78
CA MET A 1 -17.72 15.38 -20.23
C MET A 1 -17.46 16.25 -19.02
N THR A 2 -17.25 15.67 -17.84
CA THR A 2 -16.99 16.41 -16.60
C THR A 2 -15.61 17.08 -16.64
N ASP A 3 -15.43 18.20 -15.94
CA ASP A 3 -14.16 18.94 -15.84
C ASP A 3 -13.00 18.02 -15.37
N ARG A 4 -13.32 17.04 -14.53
CA ARG A 4 -12.43 15.97 -14.05
C ARG A 4 -11.89 15.08 -15.19
N ASN A 5 -12.73 14.70 -16.15
CA ASN A 5 -12.30 13.87 -17.29
C ASN A 5 -11.40 14.65 -18.25
N ARG A 6 -11.66 15.95 -18.44
CA ARG A 6 -10.82 16.82 -19.28
C ARG A 6 -9.43 17.04 -18.65
N LYS A 7 -9.37 17.19 -17.32
CA LYS A 7 -8.10 17.29 -16.60
C LYS A 7 -7.33 15.96 -16.62
N PHE A 8 -7.99 14.81 -16.42
CA PHE A 8 -7.35 13.49 -16.54
C PHE A 8 -6.69 13.26 -17.91
N GLU A 9 -7.37 13.58 -19.02
CA GLU A 9 -6.81 13.44 -20.37
C GLU A 9 -5.59 14.35 -20.60
N SER A 10 -5.62 15.57 -20.05
CA SER A 10 -4.50 16.51 -20.14
C SER A 10 -3.25 15.97 -19.44
N VAL A 11 -3.42 15.33 -18.28
CA VAL A 11 -2.33 14.75 -17.50
C VAL A 11 -1.79 13.48 -18.15
N HIS A 12 -2.67 12.60 -18.61
CA HIS A 12 -2.32 11.40 -19.36
C HIS A 12 -1.50 11.71 -20.62
N LYS A 13 -1.83 12.81 -21.29
CA LYS A 13 -1.08 13.31 -22.45
C LYS A 13 0.28 13.92 -22.06
N ALA A 14 0.38 14.62 -20.93
CA ALA A 14 1.61 15.27 -20.46
C ALA A 14 2.70 14.27 -20.05
N ILE A 15 2.33 13.11 -19.52
CA ILE A 15 3.28 12.06 -19.10
C ILE A 15 3.67 11.07 -20.22
N GLY A 16 3.22 11.31 -21.47
CA GLY A 16 3.62 10.53 -22.64
C GLY A 16 3.05 9.11 -22.70
N GLY A 17 1.93 8.82 -22.02
CA GLY A 17 1.26 7.52 -22.10
C GLY A 17 2.04 6.36 -21.45
N ILE A 18 2.91 6.65 -20.48
CA ILE A 18 3.63 5.60 -19.73
C ILE A 18 2.70 5.06 -18.64
N GLY A 19 2.28 3.81 -18.79
CA GLY A 19 1.36 3.09 -17.90
C GLY A 19 0.05 2.75 -18.61
N ASP A 20 -0.60 1.65 -18.20
CA ASP A 20 -1.99 1.45 -18.61
C ASP A 20 -2.86 2.60 -18.07
N GLY A 21 -3.91 2.96 -18.81
CA GLY A 21 -4.77 4.09 -18.46
C GLY A 21 -5.43 3.97 -17.07
N GLU A 22 -5.38 2.77 -16.46
CA GLU A 22 -6.02 2.41 -15.21
C GLU A 22 -5.11 2.67 -14.00
N SER A 23 -3.84 2.27 -14.06
CA SER A 23 -2.79 2.66 -13.10
C SER A 23 -2.66 4.18 -13.04
N MET A 24 -2.84 4.84 -14.19
CA MET A 24 -2.87 6.29 -14.29
C MET A 24 -4.10 6.93 -13.66
N ARG A 25 -5.26 6.26 -13.70
CA ARG A 25 -6.48 6.75 -13.04
C ARG A 25 -6.37 6.66 -11.53
N VAL A 26 -5.83 5.56 -11.00
CA VAL A 26 -5.55 5.40 -9.57
C VAL A 26 -4.52 6.41 -9.07
N TYR A 27 -3.45 6.64 -9.85
CA TYR A 27 -2.45 7.67 -9.55
C TYR A 27 -3.05 9.08 -9.58
N TYR A 28 -3.86 9.38 -10.59
CA TYR A 28 -4.55 10.66 -10.72
C TYR A 28 -5.54 10.90 -9.57
N ASP A 29 -6.36 9.91 -9.22
CA ASP A 29 -7.28 9.98 -8.09
C ASP A 29 -6.52 10.20 -6.76
N ARG A 30 -5.35 9.57 -6.59
CA ARG A 30 -4.49 9.83 -5.43
C ARG A 30 -3.97 11.26 -5.37
N ILE A 31 -3.52 11.81 -6.50
CA ILE A 31 -3.05 13.20 -6.57
C ILE A 31 -4.20 14.16 -6.28
N CYS A 32 -5.35 13.97 -6.94
CA CYS A 32 -6.55 14.78 -6.73
C CYS A 32 -7.04 14.76 -5.28
N ASN A 33 -6.81 13.66 -4.56
CA ASN A 33 -7.15 13.56 -3.14
C ASN A 33 -6.04 14.08 -2.21
N ALA A 34 -4.80 14.25 -2.69
CA ALA A 34 -3.65 14.66 -1.89
C ALA A 34 -3.31 16.15 -1.98
N THR A 35 -3.81 16.84 -3.01
CA THR A 35 -3.59 18.27 -3.24
C THR A 35 -4.79 18.92 -3.93
N ASP A 36 -5.13 20.14 -3.51
CA ASP A 36 -6.15 20.97 -4.18
C ASP A 36 -5.61 21.60 -5.48
N ASP A 37 -4.28 21.66 -5.65
CA ASP A 37 -3.60 22.15 -6.84
C ASP A 37 -2.91 20.99 -7.59
N VAL A 38 -3.73 20.23 -8.31
CA VAL A 38 -3.29 19.12 -9.17
C VAL A 38 -2.40 19.60 -10.31
N PRO A 39 -2.72 20.69 -11.04
CA PRO A 39 -1.84 21.22 -12.08
C PRO A 39 -0.46 21.62 -11.56
N GLY A 40 -0.39 22.38 -10.46
CA GLY A 40 0.87 22.80 -9.87
C GLY A 40 1.70 21.63 -9.33
N TYR A 41 1.06 20.60 -8.77
CA TYR A 41 1.76 19.37 -8.38
C TYR A 41 2.37 18.64 -9.58
N LEU A 42 1.65 18.59 -10.70
CA LEU A 42 2.12 17.88 -11.88
C LEU A 42 3.26 18.63 -12.57
N GLU A 43 3.15 19.95 -12.72
CA GLU A 43 4.24 20.82 -13.20
C GLU A 43 5.49 20.65 -12.33
N TRP A 44 5.32 20.78 -11.01
CA TRP A 44 6.40 20.51 -10.06
C TRP A 44 6.99 19.10 -10.22
N SER A 45 6.15 18.06 -10.40
CA SER A 45 6.61 16.68 -10.56
C SER A 45 7.39 16.44 -11.85
N MET A 46 7.01 17.12 -12.93
CA MET A 46 7.68 17.04 -14.23
C MET A 46 9.04 17.73 -14.19
N ASP A 47 9.16 18.79 -13.38
CA ASP A 47 10.40 19.51 -13.14
C ASP A 47 11.30 18.83 -12.08
N GLN A 48 10.82 17.79 -11.40
CA GLN A 48 11.68 17.03 -10.51
C GLN A 48 12.73 16.25 -11.32
N PRO A 49 13.99 16.19 -10.86
CA PRO A 49 14.98 15.32 -11.45
C PRO A 49 14.43 13.90 -11.45
N ARG A 50 14.19 13.32 -12.64
CA ARG A 50 13.78 11.91 -12.72
C ARG A 50 14.85 11.10 -11.98
N PRO A 51 14.49 10.35 -10.93
CA PRO A 51 15.45 9.46 -10.29
C PRO A 51 15.97 8.55 -11.40
N LYS A 52 17.26 8.65 -11.74
CA LYS A 52 17.88 7.61 -12.56
C LYS A 52 17.59 6.30 -11.84
N PRO A 53 17.15 5.23 -12.54
CA PRO A 53 16.99 3.93 -11.93
C PRO A 53 18.32 3.62 -11.27
N ALA A 54 18.32 3.72 -9.95
CA ALA A 54 19.58 3.71 -9.25
C ALA A 54 20.13 2.29 -9.40
N PRO A 55 21.43 2.13 -9.65
CA PRO A 55 22.03 0.83 -9.94
C PRO A 55 21.59 -0.19 -8.87
N PRO A 56 21.49 -1.49 -9.24
CA PRO A 56 21.13 -2.54 -8.30
C PRO A 56 22.01 -2.37 -7.07
N SER A 57 21.36 -1.95 -5.98
CA SER A 57 22.08 -1.60 -4.77
C SER A 57 22.47 -2.90 -4.12
N SER A 58 23.72 -2.99 -3.67
CA SER A 58 24.16 -4.18 -2.95
C SER A 58 23.22 -4.43 -1.75
N PRO A 59 23.01 -5.68 -1.32
CA PRO A 59 22.21 -5.99 -0.14
C PRO A 59 22.57 -5.10 1.06
N GLU A 60 23.86 -4.80 1.25
CA GLU A 60 24.38 -3.93 2.32
C GLU A 60 23.86 -2.50 2.22
N THR A 61 23.76 -1.95 1.01
CA THR A 61 23.23 -0.60 0.76
C THR A 61 21.73 -0.54 1.07
N ILE A 62 20.99 -1.58 0.68
CA ILE A 62 19.56 -1.72 0.97
C ILE A 62 19.34 -1.84 2.47
N LEU A 63 20.19 -2.60 3.17
CA LEU A 63 20.13 -2.76 4.61
C LEU A 63 20.47 -1.47 5.35
N ALA A 64 21.44 -0.69 4.89
CA ALA A 64 21.74 0.62 5.45
C ALA A 64 20.55 1.58 5.28
N ILE A 65 19.80 1.48 4.17
CA ILE A 65 18.56 2.25 3.96
C ILE A 65 17.46 1.79 4.93
N PHE A 66 17.31 0.48 5.15
CA PHE A 66 16.33 -0.03 6.13
C PHE A 66 16.75 0.22 7.59
N ASP A 67 18.04 0.22 7.89
CA ASP A 67 18.58 0.58 9.21
C ASP A 67 18.43 2.05 9.51
N SER A 68 18.45 2.88 8.47
CA SER A 68 18.15 4.31 8.56
C SER A 68 16.66 4.61 8.40
N LEU A 69 15.80 3.59 8.27
CA LEU A 69 14.34 3.77 8.15
C LEU A 69 13.81 4.44 9.41
N ASN A 70 13.66 5.75 9.30
CA ASN A 70 13.02 6.58 10.28
C ASN A 70 11.79 7.16 9.60
N PHE A 71 10.62 6.65 9.96
CA PHE A 71 9.35 7.13 9.44
C PHE A 71 9.06 8.59 9.79
N ARG A 72 9.93 9.30 10.53
CA ARG A 72 9.91 10.75 10.75
C ARG A 72 10.40 11.58 9.54
N SER A 73 11.14 10.96 8.61
CA SER A 73 11.77 11.65 7.48
C SER A 73 11.10 11.27 6.16
N ILE A 74 10.48 12.25 5.49
CA ILE A 74 9.84 12.03 4.18
C ILE A 74 10.87 11.65 3.10
N ASP A 75 12.09 12.18 3.15
CA ASP A 75 13.17 11.78 2.25
C ASP A 75 13.54 10.30 2.44
N THR A 76 13.64 9.85 3.69
CA THR A 76 13.91 8.44 4.00
C THR A 76 12.78 7.53 3.52
N ILE A 77 11.52 7.91 3.78
CA ILE A 77 10.34 7.19 3.29
C ILE A 77 10.36 7.10 1.77
N SER A 78 10.60 8.22 1.09
CA SER A 78 10.57 8.28 -0.37
C SER A 78 11.69 7.43 -0.99
N ARG A 79 12.88 7.42 -0.39
CA ARG A 79 13.98 6.53 -0.79
C ARG A 79 13.62 5.08 -0.62
N VAL A 80 13.03 4.71 0.52
CA VAL A 80 12.61 3.34 0.81
C VAL A 80 11.54 2.88 -0.18
N ILE A 81 10.50 3.68 -0.42
CA ILE A 81 9.46 3.38 -1.41
C ILE A 81 10.05 3.25 -2.81
N THR A 82 10.88 4.20 -3.24
CA THR A 82 11.52 4.14 -4.56
C THR A 82 12.34 2.87 -4.74
N ARG A 83 13.00 2.40 -3.67
CA ARG A 83 13.73 1.13 -3.69
C ARG A 83 12.82 -0.08 -3.68
N LEU A 84 11.77 -0.07 -2.87
CA LEU A 84 10.78 -1.14 -2.85
C LEU A 84 10.12 -1.31 -4.23
N SER A 85 9.76 -0.20 -4.88
CA SER A 85 9.23 -0.17 -6.23
C SER A 85 10.22 -0.60 -7.32
N SER A 86 11.52 -0.65 -7.01
CA SER A 86 12.55 -1.17 -7.93
C SER A 86 12.68 -2.69 -7.91
N PHE A 87 12.09 -3.36 -6.90
CA PHE A 87 11.97 -4.82 -6.92
C PHE A 87 10.75 -5.19 -7.75
N GLU A 88 10.96 -5.86 -8.87
CA GLU A 88 9.84 -6.44 -9.64
C GLU A 88 9.09 -7.48 -8.80
N LEU A 89 9.82 -8.26 -7.99
CA LEU A 89 9.29 -9.34 -7.16
C LEU A 89 10.11 -9.51 -5.88
N LEU A 90 9.48 -9.33 -4.71
CA LEU A 90 10.12 -9.54 -3.42
C LEU A 90 9.64 -10.86 -2.78
N PRO A 91 10.51 -11.86 -2.56
CA PRO A 91 10.08 -13.14 -2.01
C PRO A 91 9.75 -13.05 -0.52
N LEU A 92 8.60 -13.57 -0.12
CA LEU A 92 8.13 -13.61 1.28
C LEU A 92 8.33 -14.99 1.91
N ALA A 93 7.89 -16.03 1.20
CA ALA A 93 7.92 -17.41 1.67
C ALA A 93 8.12 -18.35 0.47
N SER A 94 8.78 -19.48 0.68
CA SER A 94 8.92 -20.48 -0.37
C SER A 94 9.10 -21.89 0.20
N ASP A 95 8.59 -22.87 -0.54
CA ASP A 95 8.95 -24.28 -0.40
C ASP A 95 9.13 -24.91 -1.79
N ASP A 96 9.18 -26.24 -1.86
CA ASP A 96 9.39 -27.01 -3.09
C ASP A 96 8.20 -26.93 -4.07
N ASN A 97 7.03 -26.46 -3.61
CA ASN A 97 5.79 -26.46 -4.39
C ASN A 97 5.31 -25.05 -4.75
N VAL A 98 5.63 -24.04 -3.94
CA VAL A 98 5.13 -22.68 -4.14
C VAL A 98 6.10 -21.63 -3.59
N THR A 99 6.23 -20.54 -4.33
CA THR A 99 6.86 -19.31 -3.87
C THR A 99 5.82 -18.21 -3.73
N TYR A 100 5.76 -17.60 -2.56
CA TYR A 100 4.96 -16.41 -2.29
C TYR A 100 5.82 -15.18 -2.49
N LEU A 101 5.33 -14.28 -3.34
CA LEU A 101 6.04 -13.08 -3.78
C LEU A 101 5.18 -11.85 -3.47
N VAL A 102 5.82 -10.72 -3.26
CA VAL A 102 5.18 -9.42 -3.18
C VAL A 102 5.47 -8.68 -4.48
N VAL A 103 4.41 -8.36 -5.20
CA VAL A 103 4.45 -7.55 -6.43
C VAL A 103 4.08 -6.12 -6.08
N ALA A 104 4.71 -5.16 -6.75
CA ALA A 104 4.28 -3.77 -6.69
C ALA A 104 2.84 -3.68 -7.22
N ASP A 105 1.93 -3.26 -6.34
CA ASP A 105 0.54 -2.96 -6.68
C ASP A 105 0.26 -1.60 -6.03
N PRO A 106 -0.11 -0.57 -6.80
CA PRO A 106 -0.43 0.73 -6.22
C PRO A 106 -1.66 0.65 -5.33
N ALA A 107 -2.65 -0.21 -5.59
CA ALA A 107 -3.92 -0.30 -4.86
C ALA A 107 -4.25 -1.72 -4.36
N PRO A 108 -3.41 -2.32 -3.49
CA PRO A 108 -3.64 -3.68 -3.01
C PRO A 108 -4.73 -3.72 -1.93
N LEU A 109 -5.08 -2.57 -1.33
CA LEU A 109 -6.19 -2.39 -0.41
C LEU A 109 -7.23 -1.44 -1.01
N TYR A 110 -8.51 -1.80 -0.84
CA TYR A 110 -9.60 -0.86 -1.06
C TYR A 110 -9.55 0.24 -0.01
N ILE A 111 -9.53 1.49 -0.49
CA ILE A 111 -9.48 2.68 0.36
C ILE A 111 -10.91 3.20 0.51
N GLN A 112 -11.41 3.20 1.74
CA GLN A 112 -12.62 3.91 2.10
C GLN A 112 -12.29 5.39 2.19
N TYR A 113 -12.96 6.18 1.36
CA TYR A 113 -12.94 7.62 1.52
C TYR A 113 -13.94 7.98 2.62
N PRO A 114 -13.58 8.82 3.60
CA PRO A 114 -14.58 9.36 4.50
C PRO A 114 -15.64 10.05 3.62
N ASN A 115 -16.91 9.68 3.81
CA ASN A 115 -18.03 10.23 3.05
C ASN A 115 -17.89 11.76 3.02
N GLY A 116 -17.51 12.30 1.85
CA GLY A 116 -17.63 13.71 1.56
C GLY A 116 -19.12 14.01 1.55
N GLY A 117 -19.62 14.56 2.66
CA GLY A 117 -21.01 14.95 2.77
C GLY A 117 -21.38 15.89 1.63
N GLY A 118 -22.45 15.55 0.92
CA GLY A 118 -23.27 16.47 0.15
C GLY A 118 -22.57 17.17 -1.02
N SER A 119 -23.14 16.96 -2.20
CA SER A 119 -23.23 17.98 -3.25
C SER A 119 -23.94 19.22 -2.68
N GLY A 120 -23.22 20.02 -1.88
CA GLY A 120 -23.63 21.35 -1.46
C GLY A 120 -23.24 22.34 -2.55
N SER A 121 -24.22 22.93 -3.21
CA SER A 121 -24.05 24.05 -4.13
C SER A 121 -23.17 25.16 -3.51
N PRO A 122 -22.39 25.90 -4.32
CA PRO A 122 -21.60 27.01 -3.83
C PRO A 122 -22.54 28.15 -3.42
N GLY A 123 -22.71 28.35 -2.12
CA GLY A 123 -23.42 29.47 -1.53
C GLY A 123 -22.68 29.94 -0.28
N ASP A 124 -22.17 31.17 -0.36
CA ASP A 124 -21.78 32.12 0.70
C ASP A 124 -20.96 31.70 1.92
N ASP A 125 -19.79 32.36 2.01
CA ASP A 125 -19.24 33.09 3.15
C ASP A 125 -19.38 32.51 4.57
N GLY A 126 -18.27 31.95 5.04
CA GLY A 126 -18.06 31.71 6.47
C GLY A 126 -16.95 30.69 6.73
N GLY A 127 -15.69 31.13 6.64
CA GLY A 127 -14.49 30.45 7.15
C GLY A 127 -14.61 28.95 7.44
N ALA A 128 -14.86 28.14 6.41
CA ALA A 128 -14.90 26.70 6.57
C ALA A 128 -13.51 26.23 7.02
N PRO A 129 -13.39 25.41 8.09
CA PRO A 129 -12.11 24.83 8.46
C PRO A 129 -11.57 24.08 7.24
N SER A 130 -10.38 24.46 6.79
CA SER A 130 -9.74 23.85 5.62
C SER A 130 -9.80 22.32 5.75
N ALA A 131 -10.25 21.66 4.68
CA ALA A 131 -10.38 20.21 4.68
C ALA A 131 -9.05 19.55 5.12
N PRO A 132 -9.11 18.46 5.90
CA PRO A 132 -7.91 17.79 6.36
C PRO A 132 -7.06 17.34 5.17
N VAL A 133 -5.80 17.77 5.13
CA VAL A 133 -4.88 17.41 4.05
C VAL A 133 -4.46 15.95 4.20
N ASN A 134 -4.64 15.17 3.15
CA ASN A 134 -4.29 13.75 3.10
C ASN A 134 -2.77 13.50 3.03
N HIS A 135 -2.32 12.40 3.62
CA HIS A 135 -0.94 11.93 3.56
C HIS A 135 -0.73 10.97 2.39
N SER A 136 0.30 11.19 1.57
CA SER A 136 0.49 10.48 0.29
C SER A 136 0.95 9.03 0.42
N TYR A 137 1.49 8.62 1.57
CA TYR A 137 2.14 7.31 1.74
C TYR A 137 1.52 6.36 2.77
N PHE A 138 0.81 6.88 3.78
CA PHE A 138 0.34 6.07 4.89
C PHE A 138 -1.16 5.87 4.79
N LEU A 139 -1.57 4.63 5.00
CA LEU A 139 -2.96 4.30 5.26
C LEU A 139 -3.19 4.22 6.76
N ARG A 140 -4.36 4.67 7.18
CA ARG A 140 -4.89 4.39 8.50
C ARG A 140 -5.66 3.08 8.42
N LEU A 141 -5.29 2.09 9.24
CA LEU A 141 -6.05 0.85 9.33
C LEU A 141 -6.99 0.92 10.55
N LYS A 142 -8.24 0.55 10.34
CA LYS A 142 -9.27 0.49 11.37
C LYS A 142 -9.77 -0.95 11.51
N THR A 143 -10.00 -1.35 12.74
CA THR A 143 -10.77 -2.56 13.05
C THR A 143 -12.07 -2.16 13.69
N SER A 144 -13.12 -2.94 13.47
CA SER A 144 -14.29 -2.94 14.36
C SER A 144 -13.79 -3.24 15.79
N GLU A 145 -14.24 -2.50 16.80
CA GLU A 145 -13.78 -2.72 18.18
C GLU A 145 -14.03 -4.17 18.62
N GLY A 146 -12.96 -4.84 19.09
CA GLY A 146 -13.02 -6.18 19.66
C GLY A 146 -12.62 -7.33 18.73
N GLY A 147 -11.34 -7.72 18.78
CA GLY A 147 -10.93 -9.09 18.43
C GLY A 147 -9.53 -9.23 17.84
N GLY A 148 -8.63 -9.80 18.65
CA GLY A 148 -7.26 -10.13 18.31
C GLY A 148 -6.33 -9.76 19.46
N GLU A 149 -5.48 -10.68 19.91
CA GLU A 149 -4.47 -10.39 20.94
C GLU A 149 -3.46 -9.31 20.49
N ILE A 150 -3.26 -9.16 19.17
CA ILE A 150 -2.40 -8.13 18.58
C ILE A 150 -3.20 -7.35 17.54
N PRO A 151 -3.50 -6.07 17.77
CA PRO A 151 -4.22 -5.26 16.79
C PRO A 151 -3.36 -5.01 15.54
N PRO A 152 -3.97 -4.84 14.35
CA PRO A 152 -3.23 -4.46 13.15
C PRO A 152 -2.57 -3.07 13.31
N PRO A 153 -1.64 -2.72 12.43
CA PRO A 153 -0.94 -1.43 12.47
C PRO A 153 -1.92 -0.25 12.40
N LYS A 154 -1.80 0.74 13.28
CA LYS A 154 -2.63 1.96 13.19
C LYS A 154 -2.33 2.75 11.91
N PHE A 155 -1.05 2.92 11.59
CA PHE A 155 -0.58 3.48 10.33
C PHE A 155 0.30 2.46 9.63
N ALA A 156 0.04 2.27 8.35
CA ALA A 156 0.72 1.28 7.53
C ALA A 156 1.23 1.91 6.24
N LEU A 157 2.46 1.57 5.88
CA LEU A 157 2.99 1.81 4.54
C LEU A 157 2.72 0.57 3.69
N THR A 158 2.04 0.75 2.56
CA THR A 158 1.73 -0.35 1.65
C THR A 158 2.94 -0.70 0.79
N LEU A 159 3.28 -1.99 0.73
CA LEU A 159 4.35 -2.49 -0.15
C LEU A 159 3.83 -2.99 -1.48
N GLY A 160 2.68 -3.66 -1.47
CA GLY A 160 2.11 -4.25 -2.66
C GLY A 160 1.17 -5.41 -2.36
N ARG A 161 0.96 -6.25 -3.36
CA ARG A 161 0.06 -7.41 -3.28
C ARG A 161 0.86 -8.69 -3.12
N LEU A 162 0.34 -9.60 -2.31
CA LEU A 162 0.84 -10.96 -2.23
C LEU A 162 0.33 -11.79 -3.42
N VAL A 163 1.23 -12.46 -4.12
CA VAL A 163 0.92 -13.42 -5.18
C VAL A 163 1.57 -14.76 -4.88
N LYS A 164 0.99 -15.85 -5.38
CA LYS A 164 1.57 -17.19 -5.33
C LYS A 164 2.07 -17.59 -6.72
N ARG A 165 3.26 -18.16 -6.76
CA ARG A 165 3.84 -18.79 -7.94
C ARG A 165 3.98 -20.29 -7.65
N PRO A 166 3.08 -21.13 -8.17
CA PRO A 166 3.23 -22.57 -8.08
C PRO A 166 4.46 -23.01 -8.86
N VAL A 167 5.27 -23.90 -8.29
CA VAL A 167 6.39 -24.53 -8.98
C VAL A 167 5.82 -25.49 -10.03
N SER A 168 6.08 -25.21 -11.30
CA SER A 168 5.58 -26.00 -12.42
C SER A 168 6.40 -27.27 -12.57
N GLN A 169 5.75 -28.43 -12.43
CA GLN A 169 6.37 -29.73 -12.72
C GLN A 169 6.62 -29.95 -14.22
N TYR A 170 6.10 -29.08 -15.10
CA TYR A 170 6.04 -29.29 -16.54
C TYR A 170 6.80 -28.24 -17.36
N GLY A 171 7.64 -27.41 -16.73
CA GLY A 171 8.61 -26.54 -17.43
C GLY A 171 8.03 -25.37 -18.26
N GLY A 172 6.72 -25.09 -18.15
CA GLY A 172 6.09 -23.91 -18.74
C GLY A 172 6.27 -22.64 -17.88
N PRO A 173 6.06 -21.43 -18.45
CA PRO A 173 6.12 -20.19 -17.69
C PRO A 173 5.10 -20.19 -16.55
N GLU A 174 5.58 -20.10 -15.32
CA GLU A 174 4.75 -20.17 -14.12
C GLU A 174 3.85 -18.92 -14.01
N LYS A 175 2.53 -19.14 -14.07
CA LYS A 175 1.55 -18.06 -13.91
C LYS A 175 1.54 -17.59 -12.46
N LEU A 176 1.70 -16.28 -12.25
CA LEU A 176 1.44 -15.64 -10.96
C LEU A 176 -0.07 -15.66 -10.69
N LEU A 177 -0.45 -16.20 -9.53
CA LEU A 177 -1.84 -16.21 -9.09
C LEU A 177 -1.99 -15.17 -7.98
N GLU A 178 -2.88 -14.21 -8.21
CA GLU A 178 -3.12 -13.14 -7.25
C GLU A 178 -3.83 -13.65 -6.00
N THR A 179 -3.52 -13.03 -4.87
CA THR A 179 -4.30 -13.19 -3.64
C THR A 179 -4.96 -11.85 -3.30
N ASN A 180 -5.92 -11.89 -2.37
CA ASN A 180 -6.54 -10.68 -1.84
C ASN A 180 -5.72 -10.08 -0.68
N TYR A 181 -4.51 -10.56 -0.40
CA TYR A 181 -3.68 -9.99 0.66
C TYR A 181 -2.81 -8.85 0.15
N ALA A 182 -2.90 -7.71 0.82
CA ALA A 182 -1.89 -6.67 0.76
C ALA A 182 -0.78 -6.96 1.77
N VAL A 183 0.44 -6.63 1.39
CA VAL A 183 1.59 -6.63 2.30
C VAL A 183 1.89 -5.20 2.71
N VAL A 184 1.95 -4.96 4.02
CA VAL A 184 2.15 -3.63 4.58
C VAL A 184 3.22 -3.64 5.68
N ILE A 185 3.84 -2.50 5.92
CA ILE A 185 4.78 -2.28 7.02
C ILE A 185 4.08 -1.48 8.12
N ASP A 186 4.20 -1.94 9.35
CA ASP A 186 3.77 -1.20 10.53
C ASP A 186 4.70 0.01 10.76
N ALA A 187 4.17 1.21 10.61
CA ALA A 187 4.93 2.44 10.78
C ALA A 187 5.09 2.84 12.25
N CYS A 188 4.30 2.27 13.15
CA CYS A 188 4.19 2.70 14.55
C CYS A 188 5.03 1.83 15.49
N ARG A 189 5.21 0.54 15.17
CA ARG A 189 5.92 -0.41 16.03
C ARG A 189 7.41 -0.48 15.72
N ASP A 190 8.20 -0.68 16.78
CA ASP A 190 9.64 -0.88 16.68
C ASP A 190 10.01 -2.03 15.77
N GLY A 191 11.04 -1.84 14.95
CA GLY A 191 11.50 -2.83 13.97
C GLY A 191 10.61 -2.96 12.73
N ASN A 192 9.50 -2.23 12.69
CA ASN A 192 8.61 -2.09 11.53
C ASN A 192 8.15 -3.45 10.99
N PRO A 193 7.36 -4.21 11.79
CA PRO A 193 6.93 -5.54 11.41
C PRO A 193 6.13 -5.53 10.10
N VAL A 194 6.23 -6.63 9.37
CA VAL A 194 5.51 -6.86 8.11
C VAL A 194 4.21 -7.58 8.40
N TRP A 195 3.15 -7.08 7.80
CA TRP A 195 1.79 -7.56 7.98
C TRP A 195 1.16 -7.97 6.65
N LEU A 196 0.34 -9.00 6.72
CA LEU A 196 -0.66 -9.32 5.71
C LEU A 196 -1.99 -8.72 6.14
N ILE A 197 -2.65 -8.00 5.24
CA ILE A 197 -3.99 -7.42 5.44
C ILE A 197 -4.88 -7.89 4.29
N TYR A 198 -5.99 -8.56 4.61
CA TYR A 198 -6.93 -9.06 3.62
C TYR A 198 -7.78 -7.92 3.06
N ASN A 199 -7.77 -7.75 1.75
CA ASN A 199 -8.65 -6.84 1.04
C ASN A 199 -10.00 -7.53 0.82
N ARG A 200 -10.99 -7.22 1.67
CA ARG A 200 -12.36 -7.72 1.51
C ARG A 200 -13.10 -7.14 0.29
N ARG A 201 -12.57 -6.10 -0.36
CA ARG A 201 -13.18 -5.50 -1.56
C ARG A 201 -12.12 -5.31 -2.65
N PRO A 202 -11.53 -6.40 -3.18
CA PRO A 202 -10.56 -6.28 -4.26
C PRO A 202 -11.26 -5.70 -5.49
N LEU A 203 -10.55 -4.88 -6.27
CA LEU A 203 -11.04 -4.44 -7.57
C LEU A 203 -11.19 -5.66 -8.49
N ASP A 204 -12.38 -5.87 -9.05
CA ASP A 204 -12.55 -6.82 -10.14
C ASP A 204 -11.89 -6.23 -11.39
N ARG A 205 -10.76 -6.79 -11.80
CA ARG A 205 -10.01 -6.29 -12.97
C ARG A 205 -10.70 -6.58 -14.32
N THR A 206 -11.67 -7.49 -14.33
CA THR A 206 -12.44 -7.79 -15.55
C THR A 206 -13.58 -6.79 -15.72
N LEU A 207 -14.25 -6.48 -14.61
CA LEU A 207 -15.39 -5.55 -14.59
C LEU A 207 -14.97 -4.10 -14.36
N GLY A 208 -13.77 -3.85 -13.85
CA GLY A 208 -13.28 -2.52 -13.48
C GLY A 208 -13.99 -1.92 -12.27
N GLU A 209 -14.66 -2.75 -11.46
CA GLU A 209 -15.55 -2.33 -10.39
C GLU A 209 -15.21 -3.03 -9.07
N TYR A 210 -15.52 -2.38 -7.96
CA TYR A 210 -15.43 -3.01 -6.65
C TYR A 210 -16.70 -3.83 -6.42
N PRO A 211 -16.59 -5.03 -5.84
CA PRO A 211 -17.77 -5.81 -5.49
C PRO A 211 -18.62 -5.03 -4.48
N ASP A 212 -19.94 -5.00 -4.71
CA ASP A 212 -20.90 -4.34 -3.83
C ASP A 212 -20.83 -4.92 -2.39
N THR A 213 -20.64 -6.24 -2.32
CA THR A 213 -20.57 -6.98 -1.06
C THR A 213 -19.11 -7.32 -0.72
N PRO A 214 -18.64 -7.02 0.52
CA PRO A 214 -17.34 -7.48 0.97
C PRO A 214 -17.23 -9.01 0.91
N ILE A 215 -16.11 -9.50 0.41
CA ILE A 215 -15.74 -10.91 0.35
C ILE A 215 -15.18 -11.31 1.72
N ASP A 216 -15.77 -12.34 2.33
CA ASP A 216 -15.27 -12.91 3.58
C ASP A 216 -14.04 -13.81 3.31
N PRO A 217 -12.87 -13.58 3.93
CA PRO A 217 -11.72 -14.46 3.75
C PRO A 217 -12.02 -15.93 4.10
N ALA A 218 -12.93 -16.20 5.03
CA ALA A 218 -13.28 -17.55 5.47
C ALA A 218 -14.03 -18.37 4.41
N THR A 219 -14.64 -17.73 3.41
CA THR A 219 -15.34 -18.43 2.31
C THR A 219 -14.42 -18.73 1.12
N MET A 220 -13.17 -18.30 1.18
CA MET A 220 -12.20 -18.46 0.10
C MET A 220 -11.31 -19.68 0.33
N ASP A 221 -10.77 -20.22 -0.76
CA ASP A 221 -9.73 -21.25 -0.69
C ASP A 221 -8.55 -20.79 0.20
N LEU A 222 -8.00 -21.73 0.96
CA LEU A 222 -6.88 -21.46 1.85
C LEU A 222 -5.67 -20.97 1.05
N VAL A 223 -5.15 -19.81 1.44
CA VAL A 223 -3.99 -19.22 0.75
C VAL A 223 -2.69 -19.89 1.17
N PHE A 224 -2.57 -20.29 2.44
CA PHE A 224 -1.34 -20.86 3.00
C PHE A 224 -1.55 -22.32 3.44
N PRO A 225 -0.60 -23.22 3.16
CA PRO A 225 -0.68 -24.60 3.59
C PRO A 225 -0.64 -24.70 5.12
N GLY A 226 -1.45 -25.61 5.69
CA GLY A 226 -1.54 -25.82 7.14
C GLY A 226 -2.37 -24.78 7.90
N ALA A 227 -2.86 -23.72 7.24
CA ALA A 227 -3.84 -22.82 7.83
C ALA A 227 -5.21 -23.50 7.94
N LEU A 228 -5.95 -23.24 9.01
CA LEU A 228 -7.33 -23.73 9.19
C LEU A 228 -8.38 -22.76 8.61
N HIS A 229 -7.99 -21.52 8.34
CA HIS A 229 -8.81 -20.45 7.77
C HIS A 229 -7.90 -19.37 7.19
N ASN A 230 -8.44 -18.45 6.40
CA ASN A 230 -7.73 -17.23 6.00
C ASN A 230 -8.01 -16.12 7.04
N PRO A 231 -6.99 -15.44 7.60
CA PRO A 231 -7.21 -14.33 8.53
C PRO A 231 -7.48 -13.01 7.79
N ASP A 232 -8.10 -12.06 8.46
CA ASP A 232 -8.15 -10.66 8.01
C ASP A 232 -6.81 -9.95 8.15
N SER A 233 -6.08 -10.27 9.21
CA SER A 233 -4.74 -9.71 9.41
C SER A 233 -3.81 -10.64 10.17
N LEU A 234 -2.53 -10.56 9.82
CA LEU A 234 -1.47 -11.35 10.45
C LEU A 234 -0.13 -10.62 10.35
N SER A 235 0.57 -10.48 11.47
CA SER A 235 1.99 -10.17 11.43
C SER A 235 2.76 -11.42 10.97
N VAL A 236 3.54 -11.29 9.89
CA VAL A 236 4.33 -12.40 9.33
C VAL A 236 5.82 -12.24 9.59
N MET A 237 6.30 -11.02 9.80
CA MET A 237 7.69 -10.80 10.17
C MET A 237 7.79 -9.74 11.28
N PRO A 238 8.53 -10.03 12.37
CA PRO A 238 8.69 -9.08 13.45
C PRO A 238 9.56 -7.88 13.06
N ARG A 239 10.43 -8.02 12.05
CA ARG A 239 11.36 -6.97 11.61
C ARG A 239 11.55 -6.96 10.10
N LEU A 240 11.35 -5.80 9.49
CA LEU A 240 11.54 -5.58 8.05
C LEU A 240 12.96 -5.98 7.58
N LYS A 241 13.99 -5.61 8.33
CA LYS A 241 15.39 -5.93 8.02
C LYS A 241 15.63 -7.44 7.88
N GLY A 242 14.98 -8.24 8.73
CA GLY A 242 15.12 -9.69 8.70
C GLY A 242 14.60 -10.31 7.41
N TRP A 243 13.60 -9.69 6.79
CA TRP A 243 13.05 -10.09 5.51
C TRP A 243 14.09 -9.93 4.38
N PHE A 244 14.67 -8.74 4.26
CA PHE A 244 15.58 -8.39 3.17
C PHE A 244 16.92 -9.11 3.25
N LEU A 245 17.35 -9.48 4.46
CA LEU A 245 18.58 -10.25 4.65
C LEU A 245 18.52 -11.67 4.10
N GLY A 246 17.33 -12.15 3.68
CA GLY A 246 17.17 -13.49 3.09
C GLY A 246 17.65 -14.62 4.00
N ARG A 247 17.80 -14.37 5.30
CA ARG A 247 18.48 -15.29 6.23
C ARG A 247 17.75 -16.61 6.44
N SER A 248 16.53 -16.72 5.95
CA SER A 248 15.83 -17.92 5.47
C SER A 248 14.46 -17.45 5.02
N LEU A 249 14.03 -17.76 3.80
CA LEU A 249 12.63 -17.54 3.43
C LEU A 249 11.75 -18.31 4.42
N ILE A 250 10.64 -17.69 4.82
CA ILE A 250 9.70 -18.36 5.73
C ILE A 250 9.12 -19.56 4.99
N LYS A 251 8.97 -20.70 5.68
CA LYS A 251 8.24 -21.81 5.08
C LYS A 251 6.75 -21.46 5.04
N PRO A 252 6.03 -21.67 3.93
CA PRO A 252 4.59 -21.43 3.87
C PRO A 252 3.79 -22.10 5.02
N SER A 253 4.22 -23.28 5.48
CA SER A 253 3.62 -23.97 6.63
C SER A 253 3.80 -23.26 7.98
N ASP A 254 4.89 -22.49 8.14
CA ASP A 254 5.10 -21.66 9.34
C ASP A 254 4.08 -20.52 9.36
N ILE A 255 3.82 -19.91 8.20
CA ILE A 255 2.75 -18.90 8.07
C ILE A 255 1.41 -19.53 8.39
N GLY A 256 1.10 -20.72 7.87
CA GLY A 256 -0.12 -21.45 8.21
C GLY A 256 -0.26 -21.71 9.71
N SER A 257 0.82 -22.10 10.39
CA SER A 257 0.86 -22.29 11.84
C SER A 257 0.61 -20.98 12.60
N TRP A 258 1.20 -19.87 12.15
CA TRP A 258 0.98 -18.55 12.74
C TRP A 258 -0.43 -18.04 12.53
N ILE A 259 -1.06 -18.31 11.38
CA ILE A 259 -2.47 -18.01 11.16
C ILE A 259 -3.31 -18.66 12.25
N ASN A 260 -3.08 -19.95 12.51
CA ASN A 260 -3.86 -20.70 13.50
C ASN A 260 -3.68 -20.17 14.93
N GLN A 261 -2.49 -19.64 15.25
CA GLN A 261 -2.17 -19.15 16.59
C GLN A 261 -2.56 -17.69 16.82
N ARG A 262 -2.34 -16.83 15.81
CA ARG A 262 -2.36 -15.36 15.97
C ARG A 262 -3.04 -14.61 14.81
N GLY A 263 -3.64 -15.32 13.86
CA GLY A 263 -4.41 -14.69 12.79
C GLY A 263 -5.66 -14.02 13.35
N SER A 264 -5.88 -12.75 13.05
CA SER A 264 -7.11 -12.05 13.42
C SER A 264 -8.21 -12.33 12.39
N LYS A 265 -9.43 -12.52 12.87
CA LYS A 265 -10.66 -12.62 12.06
C LYS A 265 -11.48 -11.33 12.08
N VAL A 266 -10.93 -10.27 12.67
CA VAL A 266 -11.61 -8.97 12.73
C VAL A 266 -11.34 -8.22 11.44
N PRO A 267 -12.40 -7.78 10.73
CA PRO A 267 -12.26 -7.02 9.50
C PRO A 267 -11.37 -5.79 9.68
N VAL A 268 -10.46 -5.60 8.73
CA VAL A 268 -9.62 -4.41 8.65
C VAL A 268 -10.08 -3.53 7.49
N ALA A 269 -10.43 -2.28 7.80
CA ALA A 269 -10.72 -1.24 6.81
C ALA A 269 -9.51 -0.32 6.64
N ALA A 270 -9.21 0.05 5.41
CA ALA A 270 -8.15 1.01 5.10
C ALA A 270 -8.75 2.36 4.70
N GLU A 271 -8.21 3.43 5.28
CA GLU A 271 -8.56 4.81 4.98
C GLU A 271 -7.31 5.61 4.68
N ILE A 272 -7.47 6.74 3.98
CA ILE A 272 -6.37 7.69 3.81
C ILE A 272 -6.07 8.34 5.17
N ALA A 273 -4.82 8.26 5.61
CA ALA A 273 -4.40 8.97 6.81
C ALA A 273 -4.25 10.47 6.50
N THR A 274 -4.63 11.34 7.44
CA THR A 274 -4.38 12.77 7.30
C THR A 274 -2.95 13.12 7.69
N ARG A 275 -2.39 14.20 7.14
CA ARG A 275 -1.05 14.69 7.50
C ARG A 275 -0.95 15.03 8.97
N ALA A 276 -2.00 15.61 9.55
CA ALA A 276 -2.04 15.97 10.96
C ALA A 276 -1.91 14.73 11.86
N GLU A 277 -2.68 13.68 11.57
CA GLU A 277 -2.62 12.40 12.31
C GLU A 277 -1.25 11.73 12.21
N VAL A 278 -0.69 11.65 11.00
CA VAL A 278 0.63 11.06 10.75
C VAL A 278 1.71 11.87 11.47
N SER A 279 1.66 13.20 11.38
CA SER A 279 2.64 14.08 12.04
C SER A 279 2.59 13.93 13.57
N GLN A 280 1.39 13.86 14.14
CA GLN A 280 1.19 13.68 15.56
C GLN A 280 1.74 12.34 16.07
N VAL A 281 1.48 11.25 15.34
CA VAL A 281 1.82 9.89 15.82
C VAL A 281 3.24 9.47 15.45
N LEU A 282 3.67 9.78 14.24
CA LEU A 282 5.00 9.38 13.76
C LEU A 282 6.06 10.47 13.99
N GLY A 283 5.68 11.69 14.36
CA GLY A 283 6.62 12.80 14.53
C GLY A 283 7.22 13.28 13.21
N VAL A 284 6.51 13.06 12.09
CA VAL A 284 6.87 13.57 10.76
C VAL A 284 6.66 15.08 10.76
N ALA A 285 7.71 15.86 10.48
CA ALA A 285 7.51 17.27 10.17
C ALA A 285 6.62 17.35 8.92
N ALA A 286 5.53 18.12 8.97
CA ALA A 286 4.61 18.29 7.86
C ALA A 286 5.39 18.82 6.63
N ALA A 287 5.89 17.93 5.78
CA ALA A 287 6.68 18.36 4.64
C ALA A 287 5.74 18.75 3.50
N TYR A 288 5.44 20.03 3.48
CA TYR A 288 5.43 20.85 2.27
C TYR A 288 5.78 22.28 2.71
N PRO A 289 6.76 22.95 2.08
CA PRO A 289 6.78 24.40 2.11
C PRO A 289 5.51 24.84 1.39
N ARG A 290 4.59 25.55 2.06
CA ARG A 290 3.59 26.32 1.32
C ARG A 290 4.36 27.17 0.32
N GLY A 291 3.94 27.14 -0.94
CA GLY A 291 4.47 28.02 -1.97
C GLY A 291 4.57 29.42 -1.39
N GLN A 292 5.77 30.00 -1.45
CA GLN A 292 5.91 31.44 -1.28
C GLN A 292 5.17 32.04 -2.46
N SER A 293 3.94 32.50 -2.21
CA SER A 293 3.24 33.41 -3.08
C SER A 293 4.04 34.71 -3.08
N SER A 294 4.86 34.89 -4.12
CA SER A 294 5.35 36.20 -4.58
C SER A 294 4.35 36.79 -5.55
#